data_AF-A0A9E2CFW0-F1
#
_entry.id   AF-A0A9E2CFW0-F1
#
_cell.length_a   1.000
_cell.length_b   1.000
_cell.length_c   1.000
_cell.angle_alpha   90.00
_cell.angle_beta   90.00
_cell.angle_gamma   90.00
#
_symmetry.space_group_name_H-M   'P 1'
#
loop_
_entity.id
_entity.type
_entity.pdbx_description
1 polymer ?
#
loop_
_entity_poly.entity_id
_entity_poly.type
_entity_poly.pdbx_seq_one_letter_code
_entity_poly.pdbx_strand_id
1 'polypeptide(L)'
;MGEDHRLLYEDERTACLHRSASAIEARHYCQEPRLAEVILFAKELGFQKVGLAFCIGLAAEAEVIAKILARHFEVVSVCCKVGGIAKSTFGFEQIDPQKRTEVMCNPAGQAHLLNDAETELNILCGLCVGHDAVFGLVSQAPVTTLIVKDRVLAHNPIGAVYCQYTRRRLEAAG
;
A
#
# COMPACT_ATOMS: atom_id res chain seq x y z
N MET A 1 -13.60 31.92 -6.89
CA MET A 1 -14.63 31.19 -6.12
C MET A 1 -13.93 30.03 -5.46
N GLY A 2 -13.81 30.04 -4.13
CA GLY A 2 -13.24 28.90 -3.41
C GLY A 2 -14.30 27.81 -3.37
N GLU A 3 -13.97 26.61 -3.83
CA GLU A 3 -14.82 25.43 -3.62
C GLU A 3 -14.93 25.17 -2.11
N ASP A 4 -16.15 24.85 -1.64
CA ASP A 4 -16.35 24.42 -0.27
C ASP A 4 -15.96 22.95 -0.12
N HIS A 5 -14.71 22.70 0.27
CA HIS A 5 -14.18 21.33 0.40
C HIS A 5 -14.89 20.50 1.47
N ARG A 6 -15.76 21.07 2.32
CA ARG A 6 -16.59 20.29 3.26
C ARG A 6 -17.54 19.35 2.54
N LEU A 7 -17.98 19.72 1.33
CA LEU A 7 -18.88 18.90 0.50
C LEU A 7 -18.25 17.54 0.12
N LEU A 8 -16.92 17.42 0.13
CA LEU A 8 -16.23 16.16 -0.13
C LEU A 8 -16.49 15.09 0.94
N TYR A 9 -16.95 15.49 2.13
CA TYR A 9 -17.32 14.60 3.22
C TYR A 9 -18.84 14.34 3.31
N GLU A 10 -19.63 14.76 2.31
CA GLU A 10 -21.02 14.32 2.18
C GLU A 10 -21.12 12.89 1.64
N ASP A 11 -20.09 12.42 0.93
CA ASP A 11 -19.95 11.01 0.56
C ASP A 11 -19.83 10.14 1.83
N GLU A 12 -20.81 9.25 2.03
CA GLU A 12 -20.94 8.43 3.25
C GLU A 12 -19.68 7.60 3.51
N ARG A 13 -19.08 7.07 2.45
CA ARG A 13 -17.86 6.26 2.56
C ARG A 13 -16.69 7.08 3.05
N THR A 14 -16.45 8.24 2.46
CA THR A 14 -15.38 9.18 2.86
C THR A 14 -15.60 9.67 4.29
N ALA A 15 -16.84 10.03 4.65
CA ALA A 15 -17.21 10.45 5.98
C ALA A 15 -16.97 9.37 7.04
N CYS A 16 -17.37 8.13 6.74
CA CYS A 16 -17.21 6.98 7.63
C CYS A 16 -15.72 6.70 7.89
N LEU A 17 -14.93 6.59 6.82
CA LEU A 17 -13.48 6.37 6.91
C LEU A 17 -12.80 7.48 7.73
N HIS A 18 -13.13 8.74 7.47
CA HIS A 18 -12.50 9.85 8.17
C HIS A 18 -12.90 9.90 9.65
N ARG A 19 -14.17 9.66 9.99
CA ARG A 19 -14.64 9.59 11.38
C ARG A 19 -13.89 8.53 12.18
N SER A 20 -13.75 7.33 11.61
CA SER A 20 -12.99 6.25 12.25
C SER A 20 -11.52 6.61 12.40
N ALA A 21 -10.91 7.26 11.39
CA ALA A 21 -9.51 7.69 11.45
C ALA A 21 -9.29 8.70 12.58
N SER A 22 -10.14 9.72 12.70
CA SER A 22 -10.08 10.70 13.80
C SER A 22 -10.30 10.06 15.16
N ALA A 23 -11.18 9.06 15.26
CA ALA A 23 -11.43 8.36 16.51
C ALA A 23 -10.22 7.50 16.93
N ILE A 24 -9.51 6.87 15.99
CA ILE A 24 -8.27 6.12 16.28
C ILE A 24 -7.16 7.06 16.71
N GLU A 25 -6.95 8.17 15.98
CA GLU A 25 -5.96 9.19 16.34
C GLU A 25 -6.19 9.70 17.77
N ALA A 26 -7.43 10.11 18.10
CA ALA A 26 -7.75 10.66 19.41
C ALA A 26 -7.53 9.66 20.57
N ARG A 27 -7.84 8.37 20.35
CA ARG A 27 -7.74 7.33 21.40
C ARG A 27 -6.33 6.77 21.57
N HIS A 28 -5.53 6.74 20.49
CA HIS A 28 -4.25 6.04 20.43
C HIS A 28 -3.06 6.95 20.07
N TYR A 29 -3.23 8.27 20.20
CA TYR A 29 -2.20 9.25 19.86
C TYR A 29 -0.85 8.93 20.50
N CYS A 30 0.17 8.71 19.66
CA CYS A 30 1.54 8.35 20.06
C CYS A 30 1.67 7.08 20.91
N GLN A 31 0.70 6.16 20.85
CA GLN A 31 0.72 4.92 21.63
C GLN A 31 0.95 3.68 20.77
N GLU A 32 0.42 3.66 19.55
CA GLU A 32 0.38 2.45 18.73
C GLU A 32 1.27 2.57 17.48
N PRO A 33 1.98 1.50 17.09
CA PRO A 33 2.67 1.47 15.80
C PRO A 33 1.66 1.36 14.64
N ARG A 34 2.09 1.75 13.44
CA ARG A 34 1.25 1.76 12.22
C ARG A 34 0.52 0.44 11.94
N LEU A 35 1.15 -0.71 12.19
CA LEU A 35 0.50 -2.02 12.00
C LEU A 35 -0.66 -2.22 12.99
N ALA A 36 -0.52 -1.77 14.24
CA ALA A 36 -1.60 -1.82 15.22
C ALA A 36 -2.71 -0.83 14.86
N GLU A 37 -2.37 0.38 14.39
CA GLU A 37 -3.35 1.34 13.89
C GLU A 37 -4.19 0.77 12.73
N VAL A 38 -3.58 0.04 11.79
CA VAL A 38 -4.31 -0.63 10.70
C VAL A 38 -5.34 -1.61 11.25
N ILE A 39 -4.97 -2.40 12.27
CA ILE A 39 -5.88 -3.36 12.92
C ILE A 39 -6.99 -2.62 13.67
N LEU A 40 -6.67 -1.58 14.42
CA LEU A 40 -7.64 -0.80 15.18
C LEU A 40 -8.62 -0.09 14.24
N PHE A 41 -8.12 0.51 13.16
CA PHE A 41 -8.93 1.19 12.16
C PHE A 41 -9.90 0.25 11.44
N ALA A 42 -9.43 -0.92 11.00
CA ALA A 42 -10.30 -1.92 10.37
C ALA A 42 -11.35 -2.46 11.35
N LYS A 43 -11.00 -2.65 12.63
CA LYS A 43 -11.97 -3.04 13.68
C LYS A 43 -13.01 -1.96 13.95
N GLU A 44 -12.61 -0.69 14.01
CA GLU A 44 -13.52 0.45 14.21
C GLU A 44 -14.58 0.52 13.10
N LEU A 45 -14.20 0.16 11.88
CA LEU A 45 -15.09 0.11 10.71
C LEU A 45 -15.90 -1.18 10.62
N GLY A 46 -15.67 -2.15 11.52
CA GLY A 46 -16.34 -3.45 11.50
C GLY A 46 -15.91 -4.37 10.36
N PHE A 47 -14.80 -4.08 9.67
CA PHE A 47 -14.30 -4.90 8.58
C PHE A 47 -13.93 -6.30 9.06
N GLN A 48 -14.26 -7.30 8.26
CA GLN A 48 -14.00 -8.71 8.50
C GLN A 48 -12.93 -9.28 7.57
N LYS A 49 -12.81 -8.73 6.35
CA LYS A 49 -11.88 -9.23 5.33
C LYS A 49 -10.97 -8.12 4.81
N VAL A 50 -9.66 -8.37 4.87
CA VAL A 50 -8.62 -7.42 4.43
C VAL A 50 -7.73 -8.02 3.34
N GLY A 51 -7.31 -7.17 2.41
CA GLY A 51 -6.37 -7.51 1.35
C GLY A 51 -4.94 -7.11 1.71
N LEU A 52 -3.98 -7.98 1.41
CA LEU A 52 -2.55 -7.71 1.52
C LEU A 52 -1.88 -7.82 0.15
N ALA A 53 -1.64 -6.67 -0.49
CA ALA A 53 -0.89 -6.60 -1.73
C ALA A 53 0.60 -6.38 -1.44
N PHE A 54 1.46 -7.31 -1.82
CA PHE A 54 2.88 -7.26 -1.43
C PHE A 54 3.83 -7.45 -2.59
N CYS A 55 5.04 -6.89 -2.47
CA CYS A 55 6.12 -7.15 -3.40
C CYS A 55 6.84 -8.46 -3.07
N ILE A 56 7.20 -9.23 -4.10
CA ILE A 56 7.99 -10.47 -3.97
C ILE A 56 9.30 -10.26 -3.18
N GLY A 57 9.89 -9.07 -3.24
CA GLY A 57 11.12 -8.75 -2.50
C GLY A 57 10.92 -8.51 -0.99
N LEU A 58 9.67 -8.49 -0.51
CA LEU A 58 9.30 -8.39 0.91
C LEU A 58 8.36 -9.55 1.30
N ALA A 59 8.51 -10.72 0.66
CA ALA A 59 7.60 -11.84 0.88
C ALA A 59 7.65 -12.38 2.32
N ALA A 60 8.84 -12.39 2.95
CA ALA A 60 9.00 -12.84 4.32
C ALA A 60 8.31 -11.88 5.32
N GLU A 61 8.47 -10.57 5.12
CA GLU A 61 7.81 -9.54 5.91
C GLU A 61 6.29 -9.62 5.72
N ALA A 62 5.83 -9.80 4.47
CA ALA A 62 4.42 -9.97 4.17
C ALA A 62 3.82 -11.22 4.85
N GLU A 63 4.56 -12.32 4.94
CA GLU A 63 4.12 -13.52 5.65
C GLU A 63 3.91 -13.26 7.15
N VAL A 64 4.84 -12.54 7.79
CA VAL A 64 4.71 -12.15 9.21
C VAL A 64 3.51 -11.23 9.41
N ILE A 65 3.35 -10.22 8.54
CA ILE A 65 2.21 -9.30 8.58
C ILE A 65 0.89 -10.06 8.40
N ALA A 66 0.80 -10.95 7.41
CA ALA A 66 -0.39 -11.76 7.16
C ALA A 66 -0.75 -12.62 8.38
N LYS A 67 0.23 -13.25 9.03
CA LYS A 67 0.02 -14.04 10.26
C LYS A 67 -0.52 -13.20 11.42
N ILE A 68 -0.10 -11.94 11.54
CA ILE A 68 -0.63 -11.03 12.56
C ILE A 68 -2.06 -10.62 12.23
N LEU A 69 -2.32 -10.20 10.99
CA LEU A 69 -3.65 -9.78 10.53
C LEU A 69 -4.68 -10.91 10.61
N ALA A 70 -4.28 -12.15 10.30
CA ALA A 70 -5.14 -13.34 10.33
C ALA A 70 -5.66 -13.70 11.73
N ARG A 71 -5.12 -13.08 12.80
CA ARG A 71 -5.67 -13.21 14.17
C ARG A 71 -6.90 -12.34 14.39
N HIS A 72 -7.22 -11.45 13.45
CA HIS A 72 -8.26 -10.43 13.58
C HIS A 72 -9.23 -10.42 12.41
N PHE A 73 -8.80 -10.82 11.22
CA PHE A 73 -9.56 -10.73 9.97
C PHE A 73 -9.36 -11.98 9.11
N GLU A 74 -10.26 -12.21 8.16
CA GLU A 74 -9.97 -13.00 6.98
C GLU A 74 -8.96 -12.23 6.11
N VAL A 75 -7.86 -12.88 5.70
CA VAL A 75 -6.78 -12.22 4.96
C VAL A 75 -6.62 -12.86 3.59
N VAL A 76 -6.75 -12.03 2.54
CA VAL A 76 -6.43 -12.41 1.16
C VAL A 76 -5.14 -11.72 0.77
N SER A 77 -4.12 -12.47 0.36
CA SER A 77 -2.82 -11.89 -0.01
C SER A 77 -2.49 -12.13 -1.48
N VAL A 78 -1.92 -11.13 -2.15
CA VAL A 78 -1.57 -11.20 -3.57
C VAL A 78 -0.16 -10.66 -3.81
N CYS A 79 0.70 -11.49 -4.41
CA CYS A 79 2.06 -11.13 -4.76
C CYS A 79 2.12 -10.27 -6.03
N CYS A 80 3.05 -9.32 -6.10
CA CYS A 80 3.21 -8.41 -7.24
C CYS A 80 3.50 -9.07 -8.58
N LYS A 81 3.94 -10.34 -8.61
CA LYS A 81 4.22 -11.09 -9.85
C LYS A 81 3.02 -11.89 -10.37
N VAL A 82 1.83 -11.63 -9.82
CA VAL A 82 0.61 -12.33 -10.21
C VAL A 82 0.33 -12.26 -11.71
N GLY A 83 -0.10 -13.38 -12.27
CA GLY A 83 -0.30 -13.56 -13.71
C GLY A 83 0.96 -13.83 -14.53
N GLY A 84 2.17 -13.66 -13.97
CA GLY A 84 3.40 -14.07 -14.65
C GLY A 84 3.70 -13.31 -15.95
N ILE A 85 3.14 -12.12 -16.13
CA ILE A 85 3.21 -11.38 -17.39
C ILE A 85 4.63 -10.88 -17.65
N ALA A 86 5.20 -11.19 -18.81
CA ALA A 86 6.53 -10.72 -19.18
C ALA A 86 6.51 -9.21 -19.50
N LYS A 87 7.56 -8.48 -19.12
CA LYS A 87 7.75 -7.07 -19.48
C LYS A 87 7.74 -6.82 -20.99
N SER A 88 8.26 -7.78 -21.76
CA SER A 88 8.26 -7.74 -23.23
C SER A 88 6.87 -7.65 -23.85
N THR A 89 5.82 -8.10 -23.14
CA THR A 89 4.42 -8.01 -23.59
C THR A 89 4.00 -6.56 -23.87
N PHE A 90 4.54 -5.61 -23.10
CA PHE A 90 4.23 -4.18 -23.22
C PHE A 90 5.43 -3.35 -23.64
N GLY A 91 6.54 -4.00 -24.05
CA GLY A 91 7.78 -3.30 -24.40
C GLY A 91 8.42 -2.54 -23.23
N PHE A 92 8.22 -2.97 -21.99
CA PHE A 92 8.82 -2.31 -20.83
C PHE A 92 10.31 -2.58 -20.71
N GLU A 93 11.05 -1.58 -20.22
CA GLU A 93 12.47 -1.70 -19.92
C GLU A 93 12.74 -2.82 -18.91
N GLN A 94 13.74 -3.66 -19.20
CA GLN A 94 14.19 -4.71 -18.30
C GLN A 94 15.25 -4.17 -17.33
N ILE A 95 15.26 -4.71 -16.11
CA ILE A 95 16.31 -4.39 -15.14
C ILE A 95 17.64 -4.98 -15.62
N ASP A 96 17.57 -6.21 -16.13
CA ASP A 96 18.70 -6.89 -16.77
C ASP A 96 18.39 -7.09 -18.26
N PRO A 97 19.01 -6.30 -19.17
CA PRO A 97 18.81 -6.43 -20.61
C PRO A 97 19.23 -7.80 -21.18
N GLN A 98 20.09 -8.53 -20.49
CA GLN A 98 20.56 -9.85 -20.93
C GLN A 98 19.59 -10.97 -20.56
N LYS A 99 18.64 -10.68 -19.65
CA LYS A 99 17.66 -11.66 -19.22
C LYS A 99 16.62 -11.90 -20.31
N ARG A 100 16.48 -13.18 -20.70
CA ARG A 100 15.52 -13.60 -21.73
C ARG A 100 14.07 -13.30 -21.35
N THR A 101 13.73 -13.37 -20.07
CA THR A 101 12.38 -13.08 -19.58
C THR A 101 12.43 -12.47 -18.19
N GLU A 102 11.92 -11.25 -18.08
CA GLU A 102 11.64 -10.60 -16.81
C GLU A 102 10.13 -10.42 -16.64
N VAL A 103 9.57 -11.04 -15.60
CA VAL A 103 8.15 -10.88 -15.24
C VAL A 103 7.95 -9.47 -14.67
N MET A 104 6.97 -8.74 -15.18
CA MET A 104 6.62 -7.41 -14.67
C MET A 104 5.95 -7.50 -13.30
N CYS A 105 5.87 -6.38 -12.58
CA CYS A 105 4.92 -6.30 -11.47
C CYS A 105 3.53 -5.98 -12.06
N ASN A 106 2.48 -6.60 -11.52
CA ASN A 106 1.11 -6.44 -11.99
C ASN A 106 0.20 -5.87 -10.88
N PRO A 107 0.36 -4.59 -10.50
CA PRO A 107 -0.44 -3.98 -9.43
C PRO A 107 -1.93 -3.89 -9.76
N ALA A 108 -2.28 -3.67 -11.03
CA ALA A 108 -3.67 -3.69 -11.47
C ALA A 108 -4.29 -5.08 -11.28
N GLY A 109 -3.56 -6.15 -11.62
CA GLY A 109 -3.98 -7.52 -11.34
C GLY A 109 -4.06 -7.84 -9.84
N GLN A 110 -3.17 -7.28 -9.01
CA GLN A 110 -3.29 -7.40 -7.56
C GLN A 110 -4.59 -6.78 -7.05
N ALA A 111 -4.88 -5.54 -7.46
CA ALA A 111 -6.11 -4.84 -7.07
C ALA A 111 -7.36 -5.58 -7.56
N HIS A 112 -7.36 -6.04 -8.81
CA HIS A 112 -8.50 -6.78 -9.37
C HIS A 112 -8.81 -8.07 -8.59
N LEU A 113 -7.81 -8.88 -8.26
CA LEU A 113 -8.02 -10.10 -7.49
C LEU A 113 -8.51 -9.83 -6.06
N LEU A 114 -8.12 -8.70 -5.46
CA LEU A 114 -8.61 -8.28 -4.15
C LEU A 114 -10.04 -7.71 -4.22
N ASN A 115 -10.38 -7.04 -5.32
CA ASN A 115 -11.76 -6.64 -5.62
C ASN A 115 -12.66 -7.88 -5.79
N ASP A 116 -12.21 -8.88 -6.56
CA ASP A 116 -12.94 -10.15 -6.77
C ASP A 116 -13.10 -10.94 -5.46
N ALA A 117 -12.14 -10.81 -4.54
CA ALA A 117 -12.22 -11.39 -3.21
C ALA A 117 -13.05 -10.55 -2.22
N GLU A 118 -13.59 -9.41 -2.66
CA GLU A 118 -14.43 -8.49 -1.87
C GLU A 118 -13.77 -8.05 -0.56
N THR A 119 -12.48 -7.72 -0.61
CA THR A 119 -11.77 -7.18 0.57
C THR A 119 -12.26 -5.78 0.89
N GLU A 120 -12.37 -5.44 2.18
CA GLU A 120 -12.96 -4.18 2.64
C GLU A 120 -11.90 -3.10 2.94
N LEU A 121 -10.64 -3.50 3.09
CA LEU A 121 -9.47 -2.63 3.20
C LEU A 121 -8.27 -3.31 2.54
N ASN A 122 -7.56 -2.57 1.69
CA ASN A 122 -6.34 -3.06 1.04
C ASN A 122 -5.09 -2.43 1.65
N ILE A 123 -4.15 -3.29 2.06
CA ILE A 123 -2.90 -2.93 2.73
C ILE A 123 -1.74 -3.19 1.78
N LEU A 124 -0.95 -2.15 1.51
CA LEU A 124 0.23 -2.26 0.63
C LEU A 124 1.50 -2.55 1.43
N CYS A 125 2.23 -3.58 1.00
CA CYS A 125 3.52 -3.98 1.57
C CYS A 125 4.62 -3.92 0.49
N GLY A 126 5.32 -2.79 0.44
CA GLY A 126 6.55 -2.66 -0.35
C GLY A 126 6.34 -2.64 -1.87
N LEU A 127 5.25 -2.06 -2.36
CA LEU A 127 5.11 -1.72 -3.78
C LEU A 127 5.98 -0.50 -4.13
N CYS A 128 6.47 -0.42 -5.37
CA CYS A 128 7.22 0.75 -5.84
C CYS A 128 6.27 1.93 -6.14
N VAL A 129 6.79 3.16 -6.16
CA VAL A 129 6.03 4.44 -6.32
C VAL A 129 5.11 4.55 -7.54
N GLY A 130 5.39 3.83 -8.63
CA GLY A 130 4.45 3.78 -9.76
C GLY A 130 3.40 2.68 -9.61
N HIS A 131 3.74 1.60 -8.91
CA HIS A 131 2.88 0.44 -8.77
C HIS A 131 1.86 0.59 -7.64
N ASP A 132 2.19 1.31 -6.55
CA ASP A 132 1.22 1.68 -5.52
C ASP A 132 0.15 2.64 -6.05
N ALA A 133 0.52 3.61 -6.88
CA ALA A 133 -0.40 4.53 -7.55
C ALA A 133 -1.37 3.78 -8.48
N VAL A 134 -0.86 2.89 -9.34
CA VAL A 134 -1.71 2.05 -10.21
C VAL A 134 -2.63 1.16 -9.39
N PHE A 135 -2.14 0.57 -8.28
CA PHE A 135 -3.01 -0.21 -7.39
C PHE A 135 -4.13 0.66 -6.83
N GLY A 136 -3.81 1.85 -6.31
CA GLY A 136 -4.78 2.79 -5.74
C GLY A 136 -5.86 3.23 -6.73
N LEU A 137 -5.52 3.41 -8.01
CA LEU A 137 -6.47 3.75 -9.08
C LEU A 137 -7.45 2.61 -9.40
N VAL A 138 -7.04 1.35 -9.23
CA VAL A 138 -7.84 0.17 -9.61
C VAL A 138 -8.57 -0.46 -8.42
N SER A 139 -8.10 -0.23 -7.20
CA SER A 139 -8.71 -0.76 -5.98
C SER A 139 -10.10 -0.17 -5.76
N GLN A 140 -11.10 -1.02 -5.57
CA GLN A 140 -12.45 -0.60 -5.18
C GLN A 140 -12.52 -0.32 -3.69
N ALA A 141 -11.81 -1.10 -2.87
CA ALA A 141 -11.65 -0.89 -1.43
C ALA A 141 -10.69 0.27 -1.12
N PRO A 142 -10.82 0.96 0.04
CA PRO A 142 -9.85 1.96 0.45
C PRO A 142 -8.48 1.32 0.62
N VAL A 143 -7.43 2.09 0.35
CA VAL A 143 -6.05 1.61 0.34
C VAL A 143 -5.23 2.35 1.37
N THR A 144 -4.41 1.60 2.12
CA THR A 144 -3.40 2.17 3.01
C THR A 144 -2.05 1.51 2.77
N THR A 145 -0.99 2.31 2.78
CA THR A 145 0.38 1.79 2.65
C THR A 145 0.97 1.55 4.03
N LEU A 146 1.33 0.30 4.31
CA LEU A 146 2.01 -0.09 5.56
C LEU A 146 3.53 0.03 5.41
N ILE A 147 4.08 -0.48 4.31
CA ILE A 147 5.52 -0.38 4.01
C ILE A 147 5.72 0.33 2.68
N VAL A 148 6.28 1.53 2.72
CA VAL A 148 6.70 2.28 1.54
C VAL A 148 8.03 1.74 1.04
N LYS A 149 8.11 1.32 -0.22
CA LYS A 149 9.34 0.72 -0.74
C LYS A 149 10.43 1.75 -0.95
N ASP A 150 11.44 1.66 -0.09
CA ASP A 150 12.75 2.27 -0.30
C ASP A 150 13.83 1.19 -0.15
N ARG A 151 14.49 0.77 -1.24
CA ARG A 151 15.53 -0.25 -1.14
C ARG A 151 16.84 0.29 -0.56
N VAL A 152 17.07 1.59 -0.66
CA VAL A 152 18.33 2.24 -0.25
C VAL A 152 18.30 2.53 1.25
N LEU A 153 17.14 2.96 1.77
CA LEU A 153 16.96 3.37 3.15
C LEU A 153 16.16 2.35 3.98
N ALA A 154 16.26 1.06 3.65
CA ALA A 154 15.60 -0.02 4.41
C ALA A 154 14.10 0.24 4.65
N HIS A 155 13.40 0.71 3.62
CA HIS A 155 11.97 1.03 3.63
C HIS A 155 11.59 2.19 4.57
N ASN A 156 12.54 3.07 4.87
CA ASN A 156 12.38 4.26 5.70
C ASN A 156 12.68 5.56 4.92
N PRO A 157 11.78 5.98 3.99
CA PRO A 157 12.06 7.07 3.06
C PRO A 157 12.27 8.44 3.73
N ILE A 158 11.73 8.68 4.94
CA ILE A 158 11.97 9.92 5.68
C ILE A 158 13.47 10.11 6.02
N GLY A 159 14.26 9.02 6.02
CA GLY A 159 15.72 9.07 6.14
C GLY A 159 16.38 9.94 5.08
N ALA A 160 15.82 10.05 3.87
CA ALA A 160 16.33 10.92 2.82
C ALA A 160 16.21 12.41 3.17
N VAL A 161 15.21 12.76 3.99
CA VAL A 161 14.96 14.12 4.47
C VAL A 161 15.82 14.41 5.70
N TYR A 162 15.93 13.47 6.63
CA TYR A 162 16.71 13.64 7.86
C TYR A 162 18.22 13.67 7.59
N CYS A 163 18.72 12.86 6.67
CA CYS A 163 20.13 12.86 6.30
C CYS A 163 20.46 14.06 5.41
N GLN A 164 21.16 15.06 5.96
CA GLN A 164 21.54 16.26 5.23
C GLN A 164 22.34 15.96 3.94
N TYR A 165 23.22 14.96 3.96
CA TYR A 165 24.01 14.58 2.78
C TYR A 165 23.14 14.03 1.66
N THR A 166 22.20 13.13 1.99
CA THR A 166 21.25 12.59 1.01
C THR A 166 20.32 13.69 0.50
N ARG A 167 19.79 14.53 1.40
CA ARG A 167 18.91 15.65 1.04
C ARG A 167 19.56 16.64 0.08
N ARG A 168 20.77 17.11 0.40
CA ARG A 168 21.53 18.04 -0.46
C ARG A 168 21.79 17.48 -1.85
N ARG A 169 22.06 16.18 -1.96
CA ARG A 169 22.23 15.51 -3.26
C ARG A 169 20.95 15.55 -4.10
N LEU A 170 19.79 15.40 -3.47
CA LEU A 170 18.49 15.49 -4.14
C LEU A 170 18.15 16.94 -4.53
N GLU A 171 18.44 17.91 -3.66
CA GLU A 171 18.24 19.34 -3.92
C GLU A 171 19.12 19.86 -5.08
N ALA A 172 20.34 19.33 -5.21
CA ALA A 172 21.28 19.72 -6.27
C ALA A 172 21.02 19.05 -7.63
N ALA A 173 20.07 18.10 -7.71
CA ALA A 173 19.78 17.35 -8.92
C ALA A 173 18.72 18.00 -9.83
N GLY A 174 18.32 19.25 -9.54
CA GLY A 174 17.33 20.04 -10.27
C GLY A 174 17.91 21.06 -11.22
#